data_AF-A0A2E0WNL7-F1
#
_entry.id   AF-A0A2E0WNL7-F1
#
_cell.length_a   1.000
_cell.length_b   1.000
_cell.length_c   1.000
_cell.angle_alpha   90.00
_cell.angle_beta   90.00
_cell.angle_gamma   90.00
#
_symmetry.space_group_name_H-M   'P 1'
#
loop_
_entity.id
_entity.type
_entity.pdbx_description
1 polymer ?
#
loop_
_entity_poly.entity_id
_entity_poly.type
_entity_poly.pdbx_seq_one_letter_code
_entity_poly.pdbx_strand_id
1 'polypeptide(L)'
;TDVWASMGQEEEQAKRREAFQDFQVNEEMLAVADNEALFMHCLPAHRGEEVSAGVMDSAQSVVWDEAENRLHAQKALLEFLLT
;
A
#
# COMPACT_ATOMS: atom_id res chain seq x y z
N THR A 1 -2.42 -0.67 2.72
CA THR A 1 -1.45 -1.65 3.28
C THR A 1 -0.05 -1.20 2.93
N ASP A 2 0.99 -1.82 3.48
CA ASP A 2 2.40 -1.54 3.20
C ASP A 2 3.22 -2.83 3.29
N VAL A 3 4.47 -2.79 2.82
CA VAL A 3 5.41 -3.90 2.87
C VAL A 3 5.55 -4.44 4.28
N TRP A 4 5.55 -5.78 4.42
CA TRP A 4 5.62 -6.41 5.73
C TRP A 4 6.99 -6.23 6.39
N ALA A 5 8.07 -6.28 5.62
CA ALA A 5 9.42 -5.98 6.09
C ALA A 5 9.85 -4.59 5.61
N SER A 6 10.02 -3.66 6.55
CA SER A 6 10.48 -2.30 6.24
C SER A 6 11.97 -2.27 5.89
N MET A 7 12.44 -1.15 5.34
CA MET A 7 13.87 -0.94 5.07
C MET A 7 14.72 -1.16 6.34
N GLY A 8 15.77 -1.98 6.23
CA GLY A 8 16.64 -2.35 7.35
C GLY A 8 16.19 -3.56 8.16
N GLN A 9 15.15 -4.27 7.70
CA GLN A 9 14.63 -5.48 8.35
C GLN A 9 14.64 -6.71 7.42
N GLU A 10 15.56 -6.73 6.46
CA GLU A 10 15.62 -7.74 5.40
C GLU A 10 15.85 -9.16 5.96
N GLU A 11 16.65 -9.28 7.04
CA GLU A 11 16.91 -10.57 7.71
C GLU A 11 15.65 -11.17 8.37
N GLU A 12 14.65 -10.34 8.68
CA GLU A 12 13.40 -10.75 9.32
C GLU A 12 12.31 -11.13 8.31
N GLN A 13 12.57 -10.99 7.00
CA GLN A 13 11.56 -11.12 5.95
C GLN A 13 10.85 -12.49 5.98
N ALA A 14 11.57 -13.59 6.12
CA ALA A 14 10.97 -14.93 6.14
C ALA A 14 10.03 -15.12 7.34
N LYS A 15 10.45 -14.67 8.53
CA LYS A 15 9.64 -14.75 9.76
C LYS A 15 8.39 -13.89 9.66
N ARG A 16 8.51 -12.69 9.07
CA ARG A 16 7.37 -11.78 8.86
C ARG A 16 6.40 -12.31 7.83
N ARG A 17 6.88 -12.93 6.75
CA ARG A 17 6.04 -13.55 5.72
C ARG A 17 5.10 -14.61 6.32
N GLU A 18 5.61 -15.44 7.23
CA GLU A 18 4.78 -16.42 7.95
C GLU A 18 3.81 -15.74 8.91
N ALA A 19 4.29 -14.75 9.68
CA ALA A 19 3.46 -14.07 10.68
C ALA A 19 2.32 -13.22 10.08
N PHE A 20 2.52 -12.67 8.89
CA PHE A 20 1.58 -11.77 8.23
C PHE A 20 0.83 -12.39 7.06
N GLN A 21 1.01 -13.70 6.79
CA GLN A 21 0.36 -14.38 5.68
C GLN A 21 -1.16 -14.14 5.63
N ASP A 22 -1.83 -14.19 6.79
CA ASP A 22 -3.28 -14.01 6.90
C ASP A 22 -3.74 -12.53 6.77
N PHE A 23 -2.79 -11.61 6.65
CA PHE A 23 -3.03 -10.17 6.49
C PHE A 23 -2.82 -9.68 5.04
N GLN A 24 -2.57 -10.58 4.08
CA GLN A 24 -2.52 -10.19 2.68
C GLN A 24 -3.83 -9.54 2.26
N VAL A 25 -3.75 -8.34 1.69
CA VAL A 25 -4.90 -7.70 1.06
C VAL A 25 -5.13 -8.36 -0.29
N ASN A 26 -6.14 -9.21 -0.35
CA ASN A 26 -6.57 -9.94 -1.54
C ASN A 26 -8.06 -9.67 -1.83
N GLU A 27 -8.57 -10.29 -2.89
CA GLU A 27 -9.93 -10.11 -3.39
C GLU A 27 -10.98 -10.54 -2.36
N GLU A 28 -10.71 -11.60 -1.58
CA GLU A 28 -11.60 -12.06 -0.51
C GLU A 28 -11.68 -11.04 0.63
N MET A 29 -10.54 -10.48 1.02
CA MET A 29 -10.48 -9.40 2.03
C MET A 29 -11.15 -8.12 1.52
N LEU A 30 -10.94 -7.76 0.25
CA LEU A 30 -11.57 -6.57 -0.32
C LEU A 30 -13.09 -6.74 -0.43
N ALA A 31 -13.58 -7.96 -0.68
CA ALA A 31 -15.01 -8.26 -0.78
C ALA A 31 -15.78 -8.10 0.54
N VAL A 32 -15.11 -8.10 1.71
CA VAL A 32 -15.75 -7.79 3.00
C VAL A 32 -15.76 -6.30 3.34
N ALA A 33 -15.04 -5.48 2.56
CA ALA A 33 -15.05 -4.03 2.71
C ALA A 33 -16.32 -3.42 2.11
N ASP A 34 -16.49 -2.12 2.30
CA ASP A 34 -17.55 -1.37 1.60
C ASP A 34 -17.35 -1.44 0.08
N ASN A 35 -18.44 -1.44 -0.69
CA ASN A 35 -18.38 -1.50 -2.15
C ASN A 35 -17.68 -0.28 -2.77
N GLU A 36 -17.64 0.86 -2.06
CA GLU A 36 -16.94 2.08 -2.48
C GLU A 36 -15.55 2.19 -1.84
N ALA A 37 -15.07 1.16 -1.15
CA ALA A 37 -13.74 1.18 -0.54
C ALA A 37 -12.65 1.32 -1.62
N LEU A 38 -11.66 2.17 -1.33
CA LEU A 38 -10.48 2.35 -2.15
C LEU A 38 -9.30 1.57 -1.56
N PHE A 39 -8.53 0.95 -2.43
CA PHE A 39 -7.26 0.33 -2.07
C PHE A 39 -6.11 1.32 -2.26
N MET A 40 -5.30 1.47 -1.20
CA MET A 40 -4.14 2.38 -1.11
C MET A 40 -2.88 1.63 -0.66
N HIS A 41 -1.73 2.05 -1.19
CA HIS A 41 -0.41 1.49 -0.92
C HIS A 41 0.69 2.53 -1.24
N CYS A 42 1.57 2.81 -0.28
CA CYS A 42 2.56 3.89 -0.40
C CYS A 42 3.75 3.62 -1.34
N LEU A 43 3.95 2.35 -1.72
CA LEU A 43 4.99 1.84 -2.63
C LEU A 43 6.41 1.84 -2.01
N PRO A 44 7.33 0.97 -2.49
CA PRO A 44 7.12 -0.11 -3.47
C PRO A 44 6.25 -1.25 -2.91
N ALA A 45 5.55 -1.99 -3.78
CA ALA A 45 4.72 -3.13 -3.38
C ALA A 45 5.33 -4.46 -3.87
N HIS A 46 5.33 -5.49 -3.02
CA HIS A 46 5.59 -6.88 -3.32
C HIS A 46 4.29 -7.63 -3.61
N ARG A 47 3.93 -7.70 -4.90
CA ARG A 47 2.76 -8.45 -5.37
C ARG A 47 2.86 -9.92 -4.97
N GLY A 48 1.80 -10.44 -4.36
CA GLY A 48 1.72 -11.81 -3.81
C GLY A 48 2.24 -11.94 -2.39
N GLU A 49 2.70 -10.85 -1.76
CA GLU A 49 3.08 -10.78 -0.35
C GLU A 49 2.02 -9.95 0.41
N GLU A 50 2.19 -8.64 0.60
CA GLU A 50 1.22 -7.82 1.32
C GLU A 50 -0.07 -7.52 0.54
N VAL A 51 -0.03 -7.63 -0.78
CA VAL A 51 -1.17 -7.37 -1.68
C VAL A 51 -1.19 -8.36 -2.85
N SER A 52 -2.37 -8.85 -3.24
CA SER A 52 -2.52 -9.65 -4.45
C SER A 52 -2.35 -8.81 -5.72
N ALA A 53 -1.90 -9.42 -6.83
CA ALA A 53 -1.79 -8.71 -8.10
C ALA A 53 -3.16 -8.19 -8.59
N GLY A 54 -4.24 -8.94 -8.32
CA GLY A 54 -5.59 -8.56 -8.73
C GLY A 54 -6.10 -7.33 -7.98
N VAL A 55 -5.86 -7.22 -6.66
CA VAL A 55 -6.22 -6.01 -5.91
C VAL A 55 -5.42 -4.80 -6.39
N MET A 56 -4.11 -4.97 -6.61
CA MET A 56 -3.21 -3.89 -7.04
C MET A 56 -3.65 -3.25 -8.37
N ASP A 57 -4.14 -4.07 -9.31
CA ASP A 57 -4.58 -3.64 -10.64
C ASP A 57 -6.12 -3.45 -10.75
N SER A 58 -6.84 -3.57 -9.64
CA SER A 58 -8.30 -3.47 -9.62
C SER A 58 -8.79 -2.04 -9.86
N ALA A 59 -10.06 -1.89 -10.24
CA ALA A 59 -10.69 -0.58 -10.38
C ALA A 59 -10.83 0.18 -9.05
N GLN A 60 -10.73 -0.51 -7.90
CA GLN A 60 -10.74 0.10 -6.58
C GLN A 60 -9.35 0.60 -6.15
N SER A 61 -8.30 0.26 -6.91
CA SER A 61 -6.92 0.68 -6.63
C SER A 61 -6.68 2.12 -7.06
N VAL A 62 -6.24 2.96 -6.12
CA VAL A 62 -5.88 4.38 -6.36
C VAL A 62 -4.41 4.66 -6.07
N VAL A 63 -3.57 3.62 -6.06
CA VAL A 63 -2.15 3.67 -5.71
C VAL A 63 -1.34 4.67 -6.55
N TRP A 64 -1.72 4.89 -7.81
CA TRP A 64 -1.04 5.84 -8.69
C TRP A 64 -1.43 7.28 -8.40
N ASP A 65 -2.71 7.55 -8.15
CA ASP A 65 -3.18 8.87 -7.72
C ASP A 65 -2.59 9.22 -6.34
N GLU A 66 -2.50 8.25 -5.42
CA GLU A 66 -1.82 8.39 -4.14
C GLU A 66 -0.35 8.78 -4.33
N ALA A 67 0.36 8.11 -5.24
CA ALA A 67 1.76 8.40 -5.55
C ALA A 67 1.93 9.80 -6.19
N GLU A 68 1.07 10.17 -7.13
CA GLU A 68 1.09 11.50 -7.77
C GLU A 68 0.83 12.61 -6.74
N ASN A 69 -0.14 12.41 -5.85
CA ASN A 69 -0.54 13.40 -4.85
C ASN A 69 0.56 13.76 -3.85
N ARG A 70 1.61 12.93 -3.72
CA ARG A 70 2.82 13.28 -2.97
C ARG A 70 3.45 14.58 -3.46
N LEU A 71 3.50 14.82 -4.78
CA LEU A 71 4.04 16.05 -5.36
C LEU A 71 3.25 17.27 -4.88
N HIS A 72 1.93 17.20 -4.97
CA HIS A 72 1.05 18.32 -4.64
C HIS A 72 1.07 18.63 -3.14
N ALA A 73 0.96 17.58 -2.30
CA ALA A 73 1.00 17.72 -0.86
C ALA A 73 2.32 18.34 -0.38
N GLN A 74 3.46 17.88 -0.93
CA GLN A 74 4.77 18.40 -0.54
C GLN A 74 5.01 19.84 -1.04
N LYS A 75 4.51 20.20 -2.23
CA LYS A 75 4.53 21.60 -2.70
C LYS A 75 3.77 22.53 -1.78
N ALA A 76 2.56 22.14 -1.38
CA ALA A 76 1.74 22.93 -0.46
C ALA A 76 2.40 23.05 0.92
N LEU A 77 3.01 21.98 1.42
CA LEU A 77 3.75 22.00 2.68
C LEU A 77 4.96 22.96 2.62
N LEU A 78 5.72 22.94 1.52
CA LEU A 78 6.85 23.86 1.35
C LEU A 78 6.41 25.31 1.29
N GLU A 79 5.30 25.60 0.60
CA GLU A 79 4.72 26.95 0.58
C GLU A 79 4.37 27.38 2.01
N PHE A 80 3.55 26.60 2.72
CA PHE A 80 3.13 26.89 4.08
C PHE A 80 4.27 27.13 5.08
N LEU A 81 5.42 26.47 4.91
CA LEU A 81 6.56 26.58 5.83
C LEU A 81 7.55 27.70 5.47
N LEU A 82 7.58 28.14 4.21
CA LEU A 82 8.60 29.08 3.71
C LEU A 82 8.04 30.46 3.35
N THR A 83 6.71 30.63 3.36
CA THR A 83 6.01 31.92 3.18
C THR A 83 5.38 32.41 4.48
#